data_AF-A0A414PLP7-F1
#
_entry.id   AF-A0A414PLP7-F1
#
_cell.length_a   1.000
_cell.length_b   1.000
_cell.length_c   1.000
_cell.angle_alpha   90.00
_cell.angle_beta   90.00
_cell.angle_gamma   90.00
#
_symmetry.space_group_name_H-M   'P 1'
#
loop_
_entity.id
_entity.type
_entity.pdbx_description
1 polymer ?
#
loop_
_entity_poly.entity_id
_entity_poly.type
_entity_poly.pdbx_seq_one_letter_code
_entity_poly.pdbx_strand_id
1 'polypeptide(L)'
;EKGAVDGKDREGKAANYALVQQLAEEFRKRNGSMICAELLGLKKPEGSSTPEARTEQYYAKRPCAKMVEEAAAIWAEYLEKQRK
;
A
#
# COMPACT_ATOMS: atom_id res chain seq x y z
N GLU A 1 -11.57 13.36 6.52
CA GLU A 1 -11.65 11.89 6.46
C GLU A 1 -13.00 11.49 5.87
N LYS A 2 -13.07 10.41 5.08
CA LYS A 2 -14.33 9.89 4.48
C LYS A 2 -14.81 8.59 5.14
N GLY A 3 -14.22 8.18 6.26
CA GLY A 3 -14.58 6.94 6.94
C GLY A 3 -15.98 7.00 7.58
N ALA A 4 -16.83 6.04 7.26
CA ALA A 4 -18.15 5.90 7.86
C ALA A 4 -18.10 4.96 9.08
N VAL A 5 -18.57 5.44 10.23
CA VAL A 5 -18.73 4.64 11.46
C VAL A 5 -20.12 4.00 11.57
N ASP A 6 -21.09 4.50 10.79
CA ASP A 6 -22.42 3.89 10.67
C ASP A 6 -22.39 2.79 9.58
N GLY A 7 -22.81 1.58 9.96
CA GLY A 7 -22.96 0.46 9.04
C GLY A 7 -23.94 0.73 7.88
N LYS A 8 -24.91 1.63 8.05
CA LYS A 8 -25.94 1.96 7.06
C LYS A 8 -25.54 3.07 6.10
N ASP A 9 -24.47 3.81 6.38
CA ASP A 9 -23.99 4.89 5.52
C ASP A 9 -23.29 4.33 4.27
N ARG A 10 -24.10 4.04 3.25
CA ARG A 10 -23.63 3.52 1.97
C ARG A 10 -22.84 4.56 1.18
N GLU A 11 -23.23 5.83 1.26
CA GLU A 11 -22.60 6.91 0.50
C GLU A 11 -21.20 7.22 1.04
N GLY A 12 -21.05 7.36 2.35
CA GLY A 12 -19.75 7.54 2.99
C GLY A 12 -18.81 6.36 2.74
N LYS A 13 -19.33 5.13 2.80
CA LYS A 13 -18.55 3.93 2.43
C LYS A 13 -18.08 3.97 0.97
N ALA A 14 -18.98 4.29 0.03
CA ALA A 14 -18.62 4.39 -1.38
C ALA A 14 -17.57 5.48 -1.61
N ALA A 15 -17.72 6.65 -0.97
CA ALA A 15 -16.78 7.75 -1.07
C ALA A 15 -15.40 7.40 -0.46
N ASN A 16 -15.37 6.62 0.62
CA ASN A 16 -14.15 6.08 1.21
C ASN A 16 -13.45 5.08 0.28
N TYR A 17 -14.20 4.14 -0.30
CA TYR A 17 -13.64 3.16 -1.24
C TYR A 17 -13.04 3.83 -2.47
N ALA A 18 -13.75 4.82 -3.03
CA ALA A 18 -13.24 5.58 -4.17
C ALA A 18 -11.92 6.31 -3.83
N LEU A 19 -11.84 6.93 -2.64
CA LEU A 19 -10.62 7.61 -2.21
C LEU A 19 -9.47 6.61 -2.01
N VAL A 20 -9.69 5.51 -1.31
CA VAL A 20 -8.66 4.48 -1.10
C VAL A 20 -8.16 3.92 -2.43
N GLN A 21 -9.06 3.66 -3.38
CA GLN A 21 -8.68 3.20 -4.73
C GLN A 21 -7.85 4.24 -5.47
N GLN A 22 -8.20 5.52 -5.40
CA GLN A 22 -7.42 6.59 -6.00
C GLN A 22 -6.00 6.64 -5.42
N LEU A 23 -5.85 6.60 -4.09
CA LEU A 23 -4.53 6.65 -3.44
C LEU A 23 -3.71 5.38 -3.72
N ALA A 24 -4.36 4.22 -3.76
CA ALA A 24 -3.73 2.96 -4.13
C ALA A 24 -3.24 2.95 -5.58
N GLU A 25 -3.98 3.59 -6.50
CA GLU A 25 -3.57 3.73 -7.89
C GLU A 25 -2.35 4.66 -8.01
N GLU A 26 -2.28 5.74 -7.24
CA GLU A 26 -1.07 6.56 -7.15
C GLU A 26 0.12 5.77 -6.60
N PHE A 27 -0.09 4.94 -5.57
CA PHE A 27 0.95 4.04 -5.06
C PHE A 27 1.44 3.07 -6.14
N ARG A 28 0.52 2.47 -6.92
CA ARG A 28 0.86 1.59 -8.04
C ARG A 28 1.61 2.33 -9.12
N LYS A 29 1.25 3.57 -9.48
CA LYS A 29 1.98 4.38 -10.47
C LYS A 29 3.43 4.63 -10.06
N ARG A 30 3.69 4.89 -8.78
CA ARG A 30 5.04 5.17 -8.26
C ARG A 30 5.89 3.93 -8.06
N ASN A 31 5.28 2.80 -7.68
CA ASN A 31 6.01 1.59 -7.28
C ASN A 31 5.84 0.40 -8.25
N GLY A 32 4.99 0.52 -9.27
CA GLY A 32 4.65 -0.53 -10.24
C GLY A 32 3.58 -1.52 -9.75
N SER A 33 3.50 -1.79 -8.44
CA SER A 33 2.49 -2.69 -7.86
C SER A 33 2.07 -2.25 -6.45
N MET A 34 0.94 -2.76 -5.97
CA MET A 34 0.49 -2.69 -4.58
C MET A 34 0.58 -4.06 -3.86
N ILE A 35 1.06 -5.09 -4.56
CA ILE A 35 1.16 -6.46 -4.05
C ILE A 35 2.61 -6.73 -3.63
N CYS A 36 2.82 -7.04 -2.36
CA CYS A 36 4.16 -7.28 -1.80
C CYS A 36 4.97 -8.33 -2.58
N ALA A 37 4.33 -9.39 -3.05
CA ALA A 37 5.01 -10.43 -3.83
C ALA A 37 5.54 -9.91 -5.17
N GLU A 38 4.80 -9.04 -5.83
CA GLU A 38 5.21 -8.42 -7.11
C GLU A 38 6.34 -7.40 -6.87
N LEU A 39 6.18 -6.54 -5.85
CA LEU A 39 7.20 -5.54 -5.46
C LEU A 39 8.54 -6.17 -5.08
N LEU A 40 8.50 -7.32 -4.40
CA LEU A 40 9.69 -8.05 -3.98
C LEU A 40 10.21 -9.01 -5.06
N GLY A 41 9.56 -9.08 -6.22
CA GLY A 41 9.94 -10.00 -7.30
C GLY A 41 9.91 -11.46 -6.87
N LEU A 42 9.04 -11.81 -5.91
CA LEU A 42 8.92 -13.17 -5.38
C LEU A 42 8.24 -14.06 -6.44
N LYS A 43 9.05 -14.59 -7.36
CA LYS A 43 8.66 -15.75 -8.17
C LYS A 43 8.63 -16.94 -7.21
N LYS A 44 7.44 -17.46 -6.89
CA LYS A 44 7.33 -18.71 -6.13
C LYS A 44 8.11 -19.82 -6.88
N PRO A 45 9.08 -20.51 -6.28
CA PRO A 45 9.10 -21.96 -6.44
C PRO A 45 7.87 -22.48 -5.71
N GLU A 46 6.98 -23.19 -6.38
CA GLU A 46 5.88 -23.86 -5.71
C GLU A 46 6.43 -24.79 -4.61
N GLY A 47 5.88 -24.72 -3.40
CA GLY A 47 5.99 -25.82 -2.42
C GLY A 47 7.06 -25.77 -1.31
N SER A 48 7.84 -24.70 -1.12
CA SER A 48 8.76 -24.63 0.05
C SER A 48 8.04 -24.12 1.31
N SER A 49 8.06 -24.91 2.39
CA SER A 49 7.58 -24.51 3.73
C SER A 49 8.65 -23.82 4.56
N THR A 50 9.91 -23.84 4.11
CA THR A 50 11.04 -23.28 4.86
C THR A 50 11.19 -21.78 4.58
N PRO A 51 11.15 -20.92 5.61
CA PRO A 51 11.37 -19.49 5.43
C PRO A 51 12.83 -19.19 5.08
N GLU A 52 13.05 -18.10 4.34
CA GLU A 52 14.40 -17.59 4.11
C GLU A 52 15.07 -17.16 5.43
N ALA A 53 16.38 -17.38 5.54
CA ALA A 53 17.17 -16.91 6.67
C ALA A 53 17.14 -15.37 6.75
N ARG A 54 16.97 -14.84 7.97
CA ARG A 54 16.92 -13.38 8.24
C ARG A 54 18.33 -12.79 8.30
N THR A 55 19.01 -12.72 7.15
CA THR A 55 20.33 -12.12 7.01
C THR A 55 20.26 -10.61 6.78
N GLU A 56 21.39 -9.90 6.82
CA GLU A 56 21.43 -8.48 6.43
C GLU A 56 20.98 -8.27 4.97
N GLN A 57 21.41 -9.15 4.06
CA GLN A 57 21.00 -9.11 2.66
C GLN A 57 19.49 -9.33 2.49
N TYR A 58 18.87 -10.14 3.37
CA TYR A 58 17.42 -10.34 3.39
C TYR A 58 16.66 -9.04 3.69
N TYR A 59 17.17 -8.20 4.60
CA TYR A 59 16.57 -6.90 4.90
C TYR A 59 16.92 -5.84 3.84
N ALA A 60 18.14 -5.87 3.30
CA ALA A 60 18.56 -4.93 2.26
C ALA A 60 17.68 -5.01 1.00
N LYS A 61 17.22 -6.21 0.62
CA LYS A 61 16.31 -6.40 -0.52
C LYS A 61 14.83 -6.10 -0.22
N ARG A 62 14.48 -5.72 1.02
CA ARG A 62 13.09 -5.51 1.45
C ARG A 62 12.85 -4.04 1.77
N PRO A 63 12.44 -3.22 0.79
CA PRO A 63 12.20 -1.80 0.97
C PRO A 63 10.89 -1.51 1.74
N CYS A 64 10.44 -2.38 2.64
CA CYS A 64 9.13 -2.27 3.30
C CYS A 64 8.95 -0.93 4.01
N ALA A 65 9.98 -0.43 4.68
CA ALA A 65 9.95 0.88 5.34
C ALA A 65 9.72 2.00 4.32
N LYS A 66 10.41 1.96 3.16
CA LYS A 66 10.21 2.93 2.08
C LYS A 66 8.81 2.85 1.47
N MET A 67 8.23 1.65 1.35
CA MET A 67 6.85 1.51 0.87
C MET A 67 5.85 2.17 1.83
N VAL A 68 6.07 2.04 3.15
CA VAL A 68 5.23 2.71 4.16
C VAL A 68 5.41 4.22 4.11
N GLU A 69 6.66 4.69 3.98
CA GLU A 69 6.99 6.11 3.79
C GLU A 69 6.29 6.69 2.55
N GLU A 70 6.32 5.98 1.42
CA GLU A 70 5.67 6.41 0.18
C GLU A 70 4.15 6.51 0.33
N ALA A 71 3.51 5.53 0.99
CA ALA A 71 2.08 5.58 1.27
C ALA A 71 1.71 6.77 2.18
N ALA A 72 2.55 7.06 3.19
CA ALA A 72 2.36 8.23 4.05
C ALA A 72 2.55 9.55 3.28
N ALA A 73 3.51 9.62 2.36
CA ALA A 73 3.74 10.78 1.50
C ALA A 73 2.54 11.04 0.58
N ILE A 74 2.03 10.00 -0.10
CA ILE A 74 0.83 10.11 -0.95
C ILE A 74 -0.36 10.65 -0.15
N TRP A 75 -0.54 10.18 1.10
CA TRP A 75 -1.59 10.68 1.98
C TRP A 75 -1.37 12.14 2.38
N ALA A 76 -0.15 12.53 2.74
CA ALA A 76 0.20 13.90 3.09
C ALA A 76 -0.07 14.85 1.91
N GLU A 77 0.36 14.50 0.70
CA GLU A 77 0.10 15.27 -0.52
C GLU A 77 -1.40 15.43 -0.80
N TYR A 78 -2.19 14.37 -0.58
CA TYR A 78 -3.65 14.46 -0.69
C TYR A 78 -4.22 15.46 0.31
N LEU A 79 -3.82 15.39 1.59
CA LEU A 79 -4.28 16.32 2.62
C LEU A 79 -3.89 17.76 2.33
N GLU A 80 -2.69 18.02 1.82
CA GLU A 80 -2.25 19.35 1.42
C GLU A 80 -3.11 19.92 0.28
N LYS A 81 -3.46 19.09 -0.71
CA LYS A 81 -4.35 19.50 -1.81
C LYS A 81 -5.77 19.81 -1.35
N GLN A 82 -6.26 19.16 -0.29
CA GLN A 82 -7.60 19.42 0.27
C GLN A 82 -7.64 20.66 1.18
N ARG A 83 -6.50 21.16 1.63
CA ARG A 83 -6.39 22.37 2.48
C ARG A 83 -6.30 23.66 1.67
N LYS A 84 -6.08 23.57 0.36
CA LYS A 84 -6.12 24.68 -0.59
C LYS A 84 -7.51 24.82 -1.18
#